data_AF-A0A1C4TP67-F1
#
_entry.id   AF-A0A1C4TP67-F1
#
_cell.length_a   1.000
_cell.length_b   1.000
_cell.length_c   1.000
_cell.angle_alpha   90.00
_cell.angle_beta   90.00
_cell.angle_gamma   90.00
#
_symmetry.space_group_name_H-M   'P 1'
#
loop_
_entity.id
_entity.type
_entity.pdbx_description
1 polymer ?
#
loop_
_entity_poly.entity_id
_entity_poly.type
_entity_poly.pdbx_seq_one_letter_code
_entity_poly.pdbx_strand_id
1 'polypeptide(L)' 'MNTCLTGKRRYRNRLDARIALANTRRRDRNEKRAYQCPGCHGWHLTSKPA' A
#
# COMPACT_ATOMS: atom_id res chain seq x y z
N MET A 1 -11.42 6.17 -9.88
CA MET A 1 -11.06 6.58 -8.51
C MET A 1 -10.32 5.41 -7.84
N ASN A 2 -9.00 5.51 -7.66
CA ASN A 2 -8.13 4.42 -7.16
C ASN A 2 -7.83 4.54 -5.65
N THR A 3 -8.82 4.98 -4.88
CA THR A 3 -8.74 5.17 -3.43
C THR A 3 -9.70 4.20 -2.75
N CYS A 4 -9.22 3.48 -1.74
CA CYS A 4 -10.09 2.65 -0.90
C CYS A 4 -11.00 3.55 -0.06
N LEU A 5 -12.10 3.00 0.46
CA LEU A 5 -12.99 3.66 1.45
C LEU A 5 -12.22 4.25 2.66
N THR A 6 -11.01 3.77 2.92
CA THR A 6 -10.11 4.27 3.98
C THR A 6 -9.28 5.49 3.56
N GLY A 7 -9.48 6.04 2.36
CA GLY A 7 -8.67 7.10 1.77
C GLY A 7 -7.28 6.66 1.30
N LYS A 8 -6.90 5.41 1.52
CA LYS A 8 -5.58 4.89 1.15
C LYS A 8 -5.49 4.59 -0.34
N ARG A 9 -4.31 4.86 -0.92
CA ARG A 9 -3.99 4.51 -2.30
C ARG A 9 -4.12 3.00 -2.50
N ARG A 10 -4.98 2.60 -3.45
CA ARG A 10 -5.23 1.20 -3.80
C ARG A 10 -4.34 0.80 -4.96
N TYR A 11 -3.54 -0.25 -4.76
CA TYR A 11 -2.78 -0.92 -5.80
C TYR A 11 -3.56 -2.14 -6.28
N ARG A 12 -3.55 -2.38 -7.60
CA ARG A 12 -4.31 -3.49 -8.22
C ARG A 12 -3.73 -4.84 -7.84
N ASN A 13 -2.41 -4.95 -7.83
CA ASN A 13 -1.71 -6.20 -7.56
C ASN A 13 -0.62 -6.01 -6.49
N ARG A 14 -0.07 -7.13 -6.02
CA ARG A 14 0.99 -7.16 -5.00
C ARG A 14 2.29 -6.53 -5.51
N LEU A 15 2.58 -6.67 -6.81
CA LEU A 15 3.82 -6.19 -7.42
C LEU A 15 3.89 -4.67 -7.40
N ASP A 16 2.84 -4.00 -7.87
CA ASP A 16 2.68 -2.55 -7.84
C ASP A 16 2.79 -2.01 -6.42
N ALA A 17 2.18 -2.69 -5.46
CA ALA A 17 2.30 -2.34 -4.05
C ALA A 17 3.74 -2.47 -3.55
N ARG A 18 4.47 -3.53 -3.94
CA ARG A 18 5.89 -3.70 -3.57
C ARG A 18 6.80 -2.67 -4.24
N ILE A 19 6.57 -2.34 -5.50
CA ILE A 19 7.29 -1.28 -6.22
C ILE A 19 7.05 0.06 -5.52
N ALA A 20 5.80 0.36 -5.17
CA ALA A 20 5.47 1.56 -4.42
C ALA A 20 6.13 1.56 -3.03
N LEU A 21 6.15 0.43 -2.32
CA LEU A 21 6.81 0.28 -1.02
C LEU A 21 8.33 0.53 -1.11
N ALA A 22 8.97 0.06 -2.18
CA ALA A 22 10.39 0.32 -2.42
C ALA A 22 10.65 1.81 -2.70
N ASN A 23 9.75 2.46 -3.44
CA ASN A 23 9.83 3.89 -3.72
C ASN A 23 9.51 4.76 -2.49
N THR A 24 8.59 4.34 -1.62
CA THR A 24 8.24 5.08 -0.39
C THR A 24 9.37 5.05 0.63
N ARG A 25 10.10 3.92 0.73
CA ARG A 25 11.34 3.84 1.54
C ARG A 25 12.39 4.88 1.15
N ARG A 26 12.42 5.32 -0.12
CA ARG A 26 13.35 6.35 -0.60
C ARG A 26 12.88 7.79 -0.32
N ARG A 27 11.61 7.99 0.08
CA ARG A 27 10.98 9.30 0.28
C ARG A 27 10.64 9.60 1.75
N ASP A 28 11.33 8.95 2.69
CA ASP A 28 11.08 9.08 4.15
C ASP A 28 9.64 8.78 4.60
N ARG A 29 8.89 8.05 3.77
CA ARG A 29 7.55 7.60 4.16
C ARG A 29 7.68 6.35 5.01
N ASN A 30 7.11 6.38 6.20
CA ASN A 30 7.17 5.29 7.19
C ASN A 30 6.43 4.01 6.80
N GLU A 31 5.98 3.84 5.55
CA GLU A 31 5.34 2.62 5.10
C GLU A 31 6.33 1.43 5.13
N LYS A 32 6.04 0.41 5.92
CA LYS A 32 6.92 -0.75 6.17
C LYS A 32 6.48 -2.02 5.41
N ARG A 33 5.18 -2.20 5.15
CA ARG A 33 4.63 -3.42 4.56
C ARG A 33 3.50 -3.14 3.57
N ALA A 34 3.34 -4.04 2.59
CA ALA A 34 2.16 -4.11 1.74
C ALA A 34 1.20 -5.21 2.23
N TYR A 35 -0.10 -4.93 2.33
CA TYR A 35 -1.14 -5.87 2.76
C TYR A 35 -2.36 -5.80 1.84
N GLN A 36 -3.11 -6.90 1.76
CA GLN A 36 -4.38 -6.93 1.04
C GLN A 36 -5.50 -6.41 1.94
N CYS A 37 -6.29 -5.46 1.46
CA CYS A 37 -7.44 -4.93 2.19
C CYS A 37 -8.65 -5.84 1.98
N PRO A 38 -9.31 -6.32 3.04
CA PRO A 38 -10.50 -7.16 2.92
C PRO A 38 -11.73 -6.39 2.39
N GLY A 39 -11.79 -5.06 2.56
CA GLY A 39 -12.95 -4.26 2.13
C GLY A 39 -12.95 -3.88 0.65
N CYS A 40 -11.78 -3.68 0.03
CA CYS A 40 -11.68 -3.33 -1.40
C CYS A 40 -10.96 -4.38 -2.24
N HIS A 41 -10.46 -5.45 -1.63
CA HIS A 41 -9.71 -6.54 -2.26
C HIS A 41 -8.41 -6.10 -2.97
N GLY A 42 -8.02 -4.83 -2.81
CA GLY A 42 -6.79 -4.26 -3.35
C GLY A 42 -5.62 -4.31 -2.36
N TRP A 43 -4.45 -3.92 -2.85
CA TRP A 43 -3.23 -3.87 -2.05
C TRP A 43 -2.97 -2.46 -1.52
N HIS A 44 -2.50 -2.37 -0.29
CA HIS A 44 -2.22 -1.11 0.40
C HIS A 44 -0.90 -1.16 1.14
N LEU A 45 -0.33 0.00 1.38
CA LEU A 45 0.84 0.16 2.23
C LEU A 45 0.43 0.52 3.65
N THR A 46 1.18 -0.01 4.62
CA THR A 46 1.00 0.29 6.04
C THR A 46 2.35 0.57 6.69
N SER A 47 2.35 1.51 7.63
CA SER A 47 3.52 1.84 8.45
C SER A 47 3.75 0.86 9.58
N LYS A 48 2.76 0.01 9.87
CA LYS A 48 2.91 -1.02 10.90
C LYS A 48 3.95 -2.06 10.43
N PRO A 49 4.98 -2.34 11.25
CA PRO A 49 5.88 -3.46 11.00
C PRO A 49 5.09 -4.78 11.00
N ALA A 50 5.71 -5.81 10.40
CA ALA A 50 5.06 -7.09 10.14
C ALA A 50 4.74 -7.86 11.42
#